data_AF-A0AAU1RKH2-F1
#
_entry.id   AF-A0AAU1RKH2-F1
#
_cell.length_a   1.000
_cell.length_b   1.000
_cell.length_c   1.000
_cell.angle_alpha   90.00
_cell.angle_beta   90.00
_cell.angle_gamma   90.00
#
_symmetry.space_group_name_H-M   'P 1'
#
loop_
_entity.id
_entity.type
_entity.pdbx_description
1 polymer ?
#
loop_
_entity_poly.entity_id
_entity_poly.type
_entity_poly.pdbx_seq_one_letter_code
_entity_poly.pdbx_strand_id
1 'polypeptide(L)'
;MEVLNMRRLLTTVALVVPLAFAGGTAVAVPESAPSATSAAIEAESNHGATTKAADVCNYTIRRPTLKIGSSGRAVQQAQCYLNRAMSGADLAEDGNFGPVTNAATRRFQACAGITVDGLIGAQTWSSLVFWANGPDFVC
;
A
#
# COMPACT_ATOMS: atom_id res chain seq x y z
N MET A 1 44.32 -13.95 12.09
CA MET A 1 43.08 -13.21 12.42
C MET A 1 42.05 -14.27 12.79
N GLU A 2 42.23 -14.85 13.98
CA GLU A 2 41.46 -14.56 15.21
C GLU A 2 40.07 -15.23 15.17
N VAL A 3 39.98 -16.48 15.63
CA VAL A 3 39.58 -16.94 16.98
C VAL A 3 38.12 -16.63 17.38
N LEU A 4 37.36 -17.73 17.49
CA LEU A 4 36.47 -18.10 18.59
C LEU A 4 35.19 -17.27 18.85
N ASN A 5 34.06 -17.89 18.46
CA ASN A 5 32.91 -18.25 19.30
C ASN A 5 32.89 -17.62 20.72
N MET A 6 31.95 -16.71 20.98
CA MET A 6 31.63 -16.31 22.35
C MET A 6 30.11 -16.16 22.54
N ARG A 7 29.47 -17.28 22.84
CA ARG A 7 28.24 -17.32 23.64
C ARG A 7 28.53 -16.69 25.00
N ARG A 8 27.79 -15.64 25.38
CA ARG A 8 27.71 -15.21 26.78
C ARG A 8 26.24 -15.15 27.20
N LEU A 9 25.86 -16.23 27.89
CA LEU A 9 24.73 -16.32 28.80
C LEU A 9 24.91 -15.29 29.92
N LEU A 10 23.88 -14.53 30.23
CA LEU A 10 23.70 -13.91 31.54
C LEU A 10 22.27 -14.17 31.99
N THR A 11 22.16 -15.30 32.70
CA THR A 11 21.12 -15.65 33.65
C THR A 11 21.07 -14.65 34.80
N THR A 12 19.88 -14.11 35.08
CA THR A 12 19.53 -13.67 36.45
C THR A 12 18.11 -14.11 36.76
N VAL A 13 18.04 -15.18 37.56
CA VAL A 13 16.87 -15.59 38.34
C VAL A 13 16.86 -14.73 39.61
N ALA A 14 15.72 -14.15 39.96
CA ALA A 14 15.43 -13.71 41.32
C ALA A 14 14.02 -14.15 41.71
N LEU A 15 13.96 -14.94 42.77
CA LEU A 15 12.81 -15.57 43.42
C LEU A 15 12.28 -14.70 44.59
N VAL A 16 11.10 -15.10 45.12
CA VAL A 16 10.46 -14.83 46.44
C VAL A 16 9.13 -14.06 46.28
N VAL A 17 7.93 -14.67 46.21
CA VAL A 17 7.08 -15.45 47.18
C VAL A 17 6.25 -14.54 48.14
N PRO A 18 4.97 -14.87 48.46
CA PRO A 18 3.82 -13.96 48.39
C PRO A 18 3.29 -13.46 49.76
N LEU A 19 2.36 -12.50 49.71
CA LEU A 19 1.46 -12.16 50.82
C LEU A 19 0.02 -12.35 50.39
N ALA A 20 -0.64 -13.32 51.03
CA ALA A 20 -2.08 -13.51 50.99
C ALA A 20 -2.76 -12.46 51.88
N PHE A 21 -3.76 -11.76 51.34
CA PHE A 21 -4.76 -11.04 52.12
C PHE A 21 -6.15 -11.55 51.76
N ALA A 22 -6.94 -11.74 52.81
CA ALA A 22 -8.24 -12.39 52.85
C ALA A 22 -9.38 -11.48 52.34
N GLY A 23 -10.44 -12.13 51.86
CA GLY A 23 -11.82 -11.69 52.04
C GLY A 23 -12.34 -10.60 51.10
N GLY A 24 -13.09 -11.01 50.09
CA GLY A 24 -13.98 -10.13 49.32
C GLY A 24 -15.06 -10.96 48.63
N THR A 25 -16.33 -10.72 48.98
CA THR A 25 -17.50 -11.37 48.39
C THR A 25 -17.56 -11.12 46.88
N ALA A 26 -17.57 -12.19 46.09
CA ALA A 26 -17.77 -12.12 44.64
C ALA A 26 -19.18 -11.62 44.34
N VAL A 27 -19.31 -10.36 43.92
CA VAL A 27 -20.47 -9.89 43.17
C VAL A 27 -20.14 -10.21 41.72
N ALA A 28 -20.80 -11.24 41.18
CA ALA A 28 -20.74 -11.57 39.76
C ALA A 28 -21.31 -10.39 38.96
N VAL A 29 -20.42 -9.56 38.42
CA VAL A 29 -20.76 -8.66 37.31
C VAL A 29 -20.75 -9.52 36.05
N PRO A 30 -21.82 -9.56 35.24
CA PRO A 30 -21.72 -10.14 33.92
C PRO A 30 -20.71 -9.30 33.12
N GLU A 31 -19.53 -9.88 32.92
CA GLU A 31 -18.52 -9.39 32.01
C GLU A 31 -19.10 -9.45 30.59
N SER A 32 -19.64 -8.32 30.14
CA SER A 32 -19.81 -8.04 28.73
C SER A 32 -18.45 -8.05 28.06
N ALA A 33 -18.00 -9.24 27.66
CA ALA A 33 -16.79 -9.43 26.89
C ALA A 33 -16.88 -8.62 25.57
N PRO A 34 -15.95 -7.70 25.27
CA PRO A 34 -15.80 -7.20 23.92
C PRO A 34 -15.19 -8.31 23.05
N SER A 35 -16.05 -8.83 22.16
CA SER A 35 -15.76 -9.55 20.91
C SER A 35 -14.28 -9.64 20.52
N ALA A 36 -13.71 -10.84 20.69
CA ALA A 36 -12.68 -11.32 19.78
C ALA A 36 -13.38 -11.82 18.50
N THR A 37 -13.42 -11.00 17.46
CA THR A 37 -13.32 -11.39 16.03
C THR A 37 -13.19 -10.10 15.22
N SER A 38 -11.98 -9.55 15.11
CA SER A 38 -11.68 -8.66 13.99
C SER A 38 -11.03 -9.52 12.90
N ALA A 39 -11.84 -10.36 12.29
CA ALA A 39 -11.59 -10.73 10.91
C ALA A 39 -11.79 -9.42 10.13
N ALA A 40 -10.67 -8.82 9.76
CA ALA A 40 -10.64 -7.57 9.03
C ALA A 40 -11.50 -7.70 7.77
N ILE A 41 -12.67 -7.08 7.85
CA ILE A 41 -13.27 -6.22 6.84
C ILE A 41 -12.92 -6.51 5.38
N GLU A 42 -13.95 -7.03 4.71
CA GLU A 42 -14.48 -6.50 3.46
C GLU A 42 -13.63 -6.71 2.19
N ALA A 43 -14.04 -7.71 1.42
CA ALA A 43 -13.99 -7.68 -0.03
C ALA A 43 -14.47 -6.30 -0.50
N GLU A 44 -13.52 -5.47 -0.92
CA GLU A 44 -13.74 -4.08 -1.31
C GLU A 44 -14.76 -4.05 -2.44
N SER A 45 -15.95 -3.64 -2.05
CA SER A 45 -17.14 -3.47 -2.86
C SER A 45 -16.85 -2.61 -4.09
N ASN A 46 -17.40 -3.08 -5.21
CA ASN A 46 -17.68 -2.29 -6.41
C ASN A 46 -18.57 -1.09 -6.05
N HIS A 47 -18.00 -0.03 -5.50
CA HIS A 47 -18.65 1.28 -5.45
C HIS A 47 -18.20 2.11 -6.64
N GLY A 48 -18.73 1.70 -7.81
CA GLY A 48 -18.87 2.60 -8.93
C GLY A 48 -19.97 3.64 -8.64
N ALA A 49 -19.76 4.81 -9.24
CA ALA A 49 -20.73 5.89 -9.45
C ALA A 49 -21.03 6.83 -8.25
N THR A 50 -20.19 7.87 -8.12
CA THR A 50 -20.73 9.23 -8.13
C THR A 50 -19.96 10.07 -9.15
N THR A 51 -20.72 10.75 -10.00
CA THR A 51 -20.32 11.40 -11.26
C THR A 51 -19.45 12.63 -11.03
N LYS A 52 -18.16 12.52 -11.29
CA LYS A 52 -17.25 13.66 -11.52
C LYS A 52 -16.16 13.21 -12.48
N ALA A 53 -16.23 13.72 -13.72
CA ALA A 53 -15.38 13.40 -14.88
C ALA A 53 -15.10 11.91 -15.05
N ALA A 54 -15.69 11.29 -16.08
CA ALA A 54 -15.26 9.95 -16.50
C ALA A 54 -13.77 10.04 -16.85
N ASP A 55 -12.96 9.67 -15.87
CA ASP A 55 -11.52 9.57 -16.01
C ASP A 55 -11.23 8.63 -17.18
N VAL A 56 -10.38 9.04 -18.11
CA VAL A 56 -10.25 8.41 -19.43
C VAL A 56 -9.98 6.90 -19.40
N CYS A 57 -9.38 6.40 -18.32
CA CYS A 57 -9.09 4.97 -18.13
C CYS A 57 -10.09 4.23 -17.23
N ASN A 58 -10.90 4.95 -16.43
CA ASN A 58 -12.02 4.48 -15.59
C ASN A 58 -11.88 3.09 -14.91
N TYR A 59 -10.68 2.75 -14.40
CA TYR A 59 -10.49 1.53 -13.60
C TYR A 59 -10.79 1.77 -12.14
N THR A 60 -10.37 2.88 -11.55
CA THR A 60 -10.73 3.20 -10.16
C THR A 60 -10.43 4.67 -9.83
N ILE A 61 -11.21 5.22 -8.91
CA ILE A 61 -10.94 6.53 -8.33
C ILE A 61 -9.90 6.47 -7.20
N ARG A 62 -9.60 5.29 -6.66
CA ARG A 62 -8.64 5.13 -5.56
C ARG A 62 -7.21 5.24 -6.06
N ARG A 63 -6.42 6.12 -5.43
CA ARG A 63 -5.03 6.43 -5.81
C ARG A 63 -4.04 6.10 -4.68
N PRO A 64 -3.91 4.82 -4.27
CA PRO A 64 -2.95 4.41 -3.26
C PRO A 64 -1.52 4.54 -3.79
N THR A 65 -0.52 4.51 -2.91
CA THR A 65 0.87 4.40 -3.34
C THR A 65 1.13 3.03 -3.97
N LEU A 66 1.53 3.01 -5.23
CA LEU A 66 1.88 1.78 -5.95
C LEU A 66 3.39 1.61 -6.08
N LYS A 67 3.84 0.35 -6.03
CA LYS A 67 5.24 -0.05 -6.19
C LYS A 67 5.34 -1.44 -6.81
N ILE A 68 6.55 -1.90 -7.11
CA ILE A 68 6.77 -3.29 -7.55
C ILE A 68 6.08 -4.26 -6.60
N GLY A 69 5.30 -5.18 -7.17
CA GLY A 69 4.51 -6.18 -6.44
C GLY A 69 3.09 -5.72 -6.07
N SER A 70 2.74 -4.44 -6.23
CA SER A 70 1.34 -4.01 -6.18
C SER A 70 0.53 -4.65 -7.31
N SER A 71 -0.75 -4.89 -7.07
CA SER A 71 -1.66 -5.41 -8.09
C SER A 71 -3.10 -4.87 -7.96
N GLY A 72 -3.91 -5.10 -8.99
CA GLY A 72 -5.35 -4.79 -9.02
C GLY A 72 -5.72 -3.54 -9.82
N ARG A 73 -6.97 -3.09 -9.66
CA ARG A 73 -7.56 -2.02 -10.50
C ARG A 73 -6.80 -0.69 -10.44
N ALA A 74 -6.17 -0.38 -9.31
CA ALA A 74 -5.33 0.82 -9.20
C ALA A 74 -4.07 0.72 -10.08
N VAL A 75 -3.50 -0.47 -10.25
CA VAL A 75 -2.36 -0.66 -11.15
C VAL A 75 -2.80 -0.57 -12.62
N GLN A 76 -3.96 -1.12 -12.97
CA GLN A 76 -4.53 -0.95 -14.32
C GLN A 76 -4.75 0.52 -14.66
N GLN A 77 -5.29 1.28 -13.70
CA GLN A 77 -5.44 2.72 -13.81
C GLN A 77 -4.10 3.43 -14.09
N ALA A 78 -3.05 3.05 -13.38
CA ALA A 78 -1.70 3.60 -13.60
C ALA A 78 -1.12 3.21 -14.95
N GLN A 79 -1.25 1.95 -15.37
CA GLN A 79 -0.73 1.45 -16.64
C GLN A 79 -1.39 2.17 -17.83
N CYS A 80 -2.72 2.32 -17.80
CA CYS A 80 -3.45 3.08 -18.81
C CYS A 80 -3.01 4.54 -18.85
N TYR A 81 -2.86 5.17 -17.68
CA TYR A 81 -2.33 6.53 -17.62
C TYR A 81 -0.92 6.67 -18.15
N LEU A 82 -0.02 5.73 -17.88
CA LEU A 82 1.34 5.74 -18.41
C LEU A 82 1.32 5.62 -19.94
N ASN A 83 0.46 4.76 -20.50
CA ASN A 83 0.26 4.62 -21.95
C ASN A 83 -0.30 5.88 -22.61
N ARG A 84 -1.13 6.64 -21.89
CA ARG A 84 -1.74 7.86 -22.41
C ARG A 84 -0.90 9.11 -22.18
N ALA A 85 -0.10 9.13 -21.12
CA ALA A 85 0.75 10.26 -20.80
C ALA A 85 2.07 10.21 -21.56
N MET A 86 2.52 9.03 -22.00
CA MET A 86 3.76 8.84 -22.74
C MET A 86 3.59 8.07 -24.05
N SER A 87 4.34 8.45 -25.07
CA SER A 87 4.52 7.68 -26.29
C SER A 87 5.44 6.46 -26.06
N GLY A 88 5.11 5.33 -26.68
CA GLY A 88 5.94 4.12 -26.66
C GLY A 88 6.10 3.44 -25.30
N ALA A 89 5.13 3.63 -24.38
CA ALA A 89 5.11 2.88 -23.12
C ALA A 89 4.62 1.43 -23.32
N ASP A 90 3.65 1.24 -24.21
CA ASP A 90 3.09 -0.05 -24.67
C ASP A 90 2.88 -1.08 -23.53
N LEU A 91 2.42 -0.60 -22.37
CA LEU A 91 2.17 -1.43 -21.21
C LEU A 91 0.89 -2.24 -21.38
N ALA A 92 0.94 -3.51 -20.99
CA ALA A 92 -0.27 -4.27 -20.72
C ALA A 92 -0.97 -3.68 -19.48
N GLU A 93 -2.28 -3.46 -19.57
CA GLU A 93 -3.14 -3.01 -18.45
C GLU A 93 -3.63 -4.21 -17.63
N ASP A 94 -2.69 -5.10 -17.30
CA ASP A 94 -2.93 -6.39 -16.64
C ASP A 94 -3.14 -6.27 -15.13
N GLY A 95 -2.90 -5.08 -14.57
CA GLY A 95 -3.05 -4.80 -13.16
C GLY A 95 -1.90 -5.35 -12.33
N ASN A 96 -0.75 -5.68 -12.92
CA ASN A 96 0.44 -6.15 -12.21
C ASN A 96 1.56 -5.10 -12.28
N PHE A 97 2.01 -4.65 -11.12
CA PHE A 97 3.11 -3.70 -11.07
C PHE A 97 4.44 -4.46 -11.10
N GLY A 98 4.82 -4.89 -12.31
CA GLY A 98 6.08 -5.56 -12.58
C GLY A 98 7.25 -4.62 -12.92
N PRO A 99 8.42 -5.18 -13.28
CA PRO A 99 9.59 -4.41 -13.68
C PRO A 99 9.33 -3.48 -14.87
N VAL A 100 8.50 -3.91 -15.83
CA VAL A 100 8.14 -3.10 -17.01
C VAL A 100 7.35 -1.85 -16.60
N THR A 101 6.32 -2.02 -15.76
CA THR A 101 5.54 -0.90 -15.19
C THR A 101 6.43 0.03 -14.36
N ASN A 102 7.41 -0.50 -13.61
CA ASN A 102 8.36 0.32 -12.86
C ASN A 102 9.28 1.15 -13.76
N ALA A 103 9.81 0.56 -14.82
CA ALA A 103 10.65 1.25 -15.79
C ALA A 103 9.87 2.40 -16.46
N ALA A 104 8.63 2.14 -16.89
CA ALA A 104 7.75 3.18 -17.43
C ALA A 104 7.45 4.27 -16.40
N THR A 105 7.18 3.91 -15.13
CA THR A 105 6.99 4.88 -14.05
C THR A 105 8.19 5.81 -13.89
N ARG A 106 9.41 5.24 -13.87
CA ARG A 106 10.64 6.04 -13.76
C ARG A 106 10.86 6.94 -14.97
N ARG A 107 10.58 6.45 -16.18
CA ARG A 107 10.65 7.27 -17.41
C ARG A 107 9.66 8.44 -17.33
N PHE A 108 8.41 8.17 -16.95
CA PHE A 108 7.40 9.20 -16.76
C PHE A 108 7.85 10.25 -15.75
N GLN A 109 8.36 9.82 -14.60
CA GLN A 109 8.84 10.72 -13.55
C GLN A 109 9.96 11.64 -14.06
N ALA A 110 10.93 11.08 -14.80
CA ALA A 110 12.01 11.85 -15.39
C ALA A 110 11.49 12.88 -16.41
N CYS A 111 10.56 12.47 -17.27
CA CYS A 111 9.92 13.33 -18.27
C CYS A 111 9.08 14.46 -17.67
N ALA A 112 8.31 14.15 -16.62
CA ALA A 112 7.47 15.12 -15.93
C ALA A 112 8.28 16.04 -14.98
N GLY A 113 9.60 15.84 -14.86
CA GLY A 113 10.46 16.64 -13.98
C GLY A 113 10.14 16.46 -12.48
N ILE A 114 9.69 15.27 -12.08
CA ILE A 114 9.36 14.93 -10.70
C ILE A 114 10.35 13.89 -10.13
N THR A 115 10.23 13.58 -8.84
CA THR A 115 11.11 12.61 -8.17
C THR A 115 11.07 11.24 -8.86
N VAL A 116 12.24 10.72 -9.25
CA VAL A 116 12.39 9.44 -9.97
C VAL A 116 12.65 8.28 -9.00
N ASP A 117 11.67 7.97 -8.16
CA ASP A 117 11.74 6.90 -7.16
C ASP A 117 11.15 5.56 -7.65
N GLY A 118 10.43 5.55 -8.77
CA GLY A 118 9.71 4.38 -9.29
C GLY A 118 8.44 4.04 -8.50
N LEU A 119 7.97 4.93 -7.63
CA LEU A 119 6.74 4.81 -6.88
C LEU A 119 5.65 5.68 -7.52
N ILE A 120 4.44 5.14 -7.64
CA ILE A 120 3.28 5.97 -8.01
C ILE A 120 2.62 6.44 -6.72
N GLY A 121 3.19 7.49 -6.13
CA GLY A 121 2.64 8.21 -4.99
C GLY A 121 1.75 9.39 -5.42
N ALA A 122 1.33 10.22 -4.46
CA ALA A 122 0.40 11.33 -4.70
C ALA A 122 0.87 12.31 -5.79
N GLN A 123 2.16 12.66 -5.80
CA GLN A 123 2.74 13.54 -6.82
C GLN A 123 2.66 12.90 -8.22
N THR A 124 3.12 11.66 -8.35
CA THR A 124 3.05 10.91 -9.62
C THR A 124 1.61 10.76 -10.11
N TRP A 125 0.66 10.47 -9.21
CA TRP A 125 -0.76 10.38 -9.56
C TRP A 125 -1.31 11.69 -10.11
N SER A 126 -1.04 12.81 -9.44
CA SER A 126 -1.51 14.12 -9.90
C SER A 126 -1.00 14.44 -11.30
N SER A 127 0.28 14.18 -11.57
CA SER A 127 0.86 14.34 -12.90
C SER A 127 0.21 13.41 -13.91
N LEU A 128 0.07 12.12 -13.61
CA LEU A 128 -0.55 11.15 -14.53
C LEU A 128 -1.99 11.53 -14.88
N VAL A 129 -2.80 11.98 -13.90
CA VAL A 129 -4.17 12.47 -14.16
C VAL A 129 -4.16 13.64 -15.14
N PHE A 130 -3.29 14.62 -14.92
CA PHE A 130 -3.19 15.80 -15.77
C PHE A 130 -2.81 15.44 -17.21
N TRP A 131 -1.73 14.67 -17.39
CA TRP A 131 -1.21 14.34 -18.72
C TRP A 131 -2.09 13.32 -19.46
N ALA A 132 -2.61 12.29 -18.79
CA ALA A 132 -3.43 11.26 -19.45
C ALA A 132 -4.78 11.79 -19.97
N ASN A 133 -5.31 12.86 -19.36
CA ASN A 133 -6.55 13.52 -19.77
C ASN A 133 -6.32 14.74 -20.69
N GLY A 134 -5.07 15.09 -21.01
CA GLY A 134 -4.70 16.16 -21.93
C GLY A 134 -4.55 15.69 -23.38
N PRO A 135 -4.44 16.63 -24.34
CA PRO A 135 -4.17 16.30 -25.75
C PRO A 135 -2.69 15.97 -26.03
N ASP A 136 -1.79 16.44 -25.16
CA ASP A 136 -0.34 16.35 -25.35
C ASP A 136 0.28 15.29 -24.43
N PHE A 137 1.25 14.56 -24.96
CA PHE A 137 2.09 13.66 -24.18
C PHE A 137 3.20 14.43 -23.47
N VAL A 138 3.63 13.95 -22.29
CA VAL A 138 4.81 14.50 -21.60
C VAL A 138 6.11 14.07 -22.28
N CYS A 139 6.08 12.90 -22.92
CA CYS A 139 7.14 12.18 -23.63
C CYS A 139 6.48 11.09 -24.50
#